data_AF-A0AA43C6E0-F1
#
_entry.id   AF-A0AA43C6E0-F1
#
_cell.length_a   1.000
_cell.length_b   1.000
_cell.length_c   1.000
_cell.angle_alpha   90.00
_cell.angle_beta   90.00
_cell.angle_gamma   90.00
#
_symmetry.space_group_name_H-M   'P 1'
#
loop_
_entity.id
_entity.type
_entity.pdbx_description
1 polymer ?
#
loop_
_entity_poly.entity_id
_entity_poly.type
_entity_poly.pdbx_seq_one_letter_code
_entity_poly.pdbx_strand_id
1 'polypeptide(L)'
;MNEYRKTPFDESLFSGYLDGELTQAEEQKVRLHLEDDPEARALVAELRAIRQAARSTRLAAPADEEWREAPRSGASRFLRRSGWLLAIGWAVAVLGFALWGAATSPESWWERALVAGAVGGPLLLFSSVLLDRLKVMKTDRYGRVRR
;
A
#
# COMPACT_ATOMS: atom_id res chain seq x y z
N MET A 1 17.38 32.44 -28.34
CA MET A 1 17.94 31.08 -28.19
C MET A 1 19.26 31.27 -27.46
N ASN A 2 19.27 31.16 -26.13
CA ASN A 2 20.41 31.60 -25.32
C ASN A 2 21.38 30.42 -25.10
N GLU A 3 22.44 30.41 -25.90
CA GLU A 3 23.68 29.68 -25.63
C GLU A 3 24.38 30.32 -24.43
N TYR A 4 24.71 29.49 -23.43
CA TYR A 4 25.91 29.52 -22.56
C TYR A 4 25.59 28.86 -21.21
N ARG A 5 26.15 27.66 -20.95
CA ARG A 5 26.95 27.46 -19.74
C ARG A 5 27.93 26.32 -19.92
N LYS A 6 29.19 26.62 -19.58
CA LYS A 6 30.35 25.72 -19.56
C LYS A 6 30.04 24.48 -18.70
N THR A 7 30.67 23.36 -19.08
CA THR A 7 30.60 22.03 -18.47
C THR A 7 30.68 22.02 -16.92
N PRO A 8 30.10 20.98 -16.29
CA PRO A 8 29.17 21.14 -15.19
C PRO A 8 29.92 20.95 -13.87
N PHE A 9 30.00 22.00 -13.07
CA PHE A 9 30.07 21.76 -11.64
C PHE A 9 28.76 21.07 -11.27
N ASP A 10 28.83 19.84 -10.78
CA ASP A 10 27.64 19.03 -10.55
C ASP A 10 26.75 19.73 -9.51
N GLU A 11 25.57 20.17 -9.94
CA GLU A 11 24.60 20.86 -9.10
C GLU A 11 24.19 20.02 -7.88
N SER A 12 24.31 18.68 -7.97
CA SER A 12 24.09 17.77 -6.85
C SER A 12 25.04 18.03 -5.68
N LEU A 13 26.25 18.52 -5.94
CA LEU A 13 27.23 18.88 -4.90
C LEU A 13 26.77 20.09 -4.09
N PHE A 14 26.05 21.05 -4.68
CA PHE A 14 25.51 22.18 -3.93
C PHE A 14 24.38 21.76 -2.99
N SER A 15 23.52 20.81 -3.42
CA SER A 15 22.49 20.24 -2.55
C SER A 15 23.12 19.42 -1.42
N GLY A 16 24.08 18.55 -1.74
CA GLY A 16 24.82 17.78 -0.75
C GLY A 16 25.57 18.66 0.25
N TYR A 17 26.14 19.78 -0.19
CA TYR A 17 26.80 20.76 0.67
C TYR A 17 25.80 21.41 1.65
N LEU A 18 24.58 21.72 1.21
CA LEU A 18 23.55 22.28 2.08
C LEU A 18 23.00 21.27 3.08
N ASP A 19 22.97 19.99 2.72
CA ASP A 19 22.48 18.91 3.58
C ASP A 19 23.56 18.28 4.49
N GLY A 20 24.84 18.55 4.22
CA GLY A 20 25.97 18.07 5.03
C GLY A 20 26.40 16.64 4.70
N GLU A 21 26.02 16.14 3.52
CA GLU A 21 26.23 14.75 3.08
C GLU A 21 27.50 14.59 2.22
N LEU A 22 28.27 15.66 2.01
CA LEU A 22 29.51 15.59 1.22
C LEU A 22 30.65 14.98 2.01
N THR A 23 31.52 14.25 1.31
CA THR A 23 32.82 13.89 1.86
C THR A 23 33.70 15.15 2.01
N GLN A 24 34.70 15.08 2.89
CA GLN A 24 35.63 16.20 3.13
C GLN A 24 36.29 16.70 1.83
N ALA A 25 36.61 15.80 0.90
CA ALA A 25 37.23 16.17 -0.38
C ALA A 25 36.26 16.92 -1.31
N GLU A 26 34.97 16.55 -1.30
CA GLU A 26 33.93 17.21 -2.09
C GLU A 26 33.54 18.56 -1.52
N GLU A 27 33.46 18.66 -0.19
CA GLU A 27 33.19 19.93 0.50
C GLU A 27 34.27 20.97 0.21
N GLN A 28 35.54 20.57 0.19
CA GLN A 28 36.64 21.47 -0.19
C GLN A 28 36.52 21.94 -1.64
N LYS A 29 36.13 21.07 -2.57
CA LYS A 29 35.89 21.46 -3.97
C LYS A 29 34.75 22.48 -4.10
N VAL A 30 33.64 22.26 -3.38
CA VAL A 30 32.51 23.20 -3.36
C VAL A 30 32.95 24.54 -2.77
N ARG A 31 33.69 24.54 -1.66
CA ARG A 31 34.18 25.78 -1.05
C ARG A 31 35.07 26.60 -1.99
N LEU A 32 36.05 25.96 -2.62
CA LEU A 32 36.94 26.64 -3.58
C LEU A 32 36.13 27.20 -4.76
N HIS A 33 35.16 26.43 -5.25
CA HIS A 33 34.29 26.89 -6.34
C HIS A 33 33.40 28.07 -5.93
N LEU A 34 32.91 28.11 -4.68
CA LEU A 34 32.16 29.26 -4.14
C LEU A 34 33.02 30.51 -3.92
N GLU A 35 34.33 30.34 -3.67
CA GLU A 35 35.27 31.45 -3.56
C GLU A 35 35.50 32.11 -4.94
N ASP A 36 35.63 31.30 -5.99
CA ASP A 36 35.96 31.75 -7.35
C ASP A 36 34.74 32.19 -8.19
N ASP A 37 33.53 31.66 -7.91
CA ASP A 37 32.36 31.86 -8.77
C ASP A 37 31.21 32.62 -8.06
N PRO A 38 30.87 33.86 -8.49
CA PRO A 38 29.70 34.58 -7.99
C PRO A 38 28.36 33.95 -8.38
N GLU A 39 28.25 33.24 -9.51
CA GLU A 39 27.00 32.56 -9.91
C GLU A 39 26.72 31.36 -9.01
N ALA A 40 27.75 30.57 -8.67
CA ALA A 40 27.64 29.46 -7.72
C ALA A 40 27.16 29.94 -6.33
N ARG A 41 27.64 31.10 -5.88
CA ARG A 41 27.18 31.72 -4.62
C ARG A 41 25.71 32.12 -4.67
N ALA A 42 25.25 32.69 -5.78
CA ALA A 42 23.86 33.05 -5.98
C ALA A 42 22.95 31.80 -5.94
N LEU A 43 23.35 30.73 -6.63
CA LEU A 43 22.62 29.47 -6.67
C LEU A 43 22.49 28.82 -5.28
N VAL A 44 23.58 28.74 -4.51
CA VAL A 44 23.55 28.18 -3.14
C VAL A 44 22.68 29.03 -2.20
N ALA A 45 22.66 30.36 -2.39
CA ALA A 45 21.79 31.24 -1.62
C ALA A 45 20.29 31.00 -1.93
N GLU A 46 19.94 30.82 -3.21
CA GLU A 46 18.58 30.50 -3.64
C GLU A 46 18.10 29.15 -3.08
N LEU A 47 18.92 28.09 -3.23
CA LEU A 47 18.62 26.77 -2.68
C LEU A 47 18.43 26.80 -1.16
N ARG A 48 19.26 27.58 -0.45
CA ARG A 48 19.11 27.77 1.00
C ARG A 48 17.77 28.44 1.35
N ALA A 49 17.33 29.42 0.58
CA ALA A 49 16.06 30.11 0.80
C ALA A 49 14.86 29.15 0.62
N ILE A 50 14.87 28.34 -0.45
CA ILE A 50 13.82 27.33 -0.72
C ILE A 50 13.76 26.32 0.43
N ARG A 51 14.91 25.79 0.86
CA ARG A 51 15.00 24.84 1.98
C ARG A 51 14.44 25.43 3.26
N GLN A 52 14.73 26.69 3.55
CA GLN A 52 14.22 27.35 4.75
C GLN A 52 12.71 27.55 4.69
N ALA A 53 12.16 27.94 3.54
CA ALA A 53 10.71 28.03 3.32
C ALA A 53 10.02 26.67 3.52
N ALA A 54 10.57 25.61 2.93
CA ALA A 54 10.06 24.24 3.11
C ALA A 54 10.09 23.80 4.58
N ARG A 55 11.20 24.05 5.31
CA ARG A 55 11.31 23.71 6.75
C ARG A 55 10.40 24.54 7.66
N SER A 56 10.09 25.79 7.28
CA SER A 56 9.15 26.63 8.02
C SER A 56 7.68 26.27 7.79
N THR A 57 7.40 25.45 6.77
CA THR A 57 6.04 25.00 6.49
C THR A 57 5.63 24.02 7.59
N ARG A 58 4.76 24.46 8.49
CA ARG A 58 4.10 23.57 9.44
C ARG A 58 3.12 22.71 8.67
N LEU A 59 3.55 21.50 8.33
CA LEU A 59 2.63 20.44 7.91
C LEU A 59 1.78 20.10 9.13
N ALA A 60 0.49 20.42 9.07
CA ALA A 60 -0.44 19.96 10.08
C ALA A 60 -0.38 18.43 10.09
N ALA A 61 -0.04 17.83 11.24
CA ALA A 61 -0.19 16.40 11.40
C ALA A 61 -1.68 16.09 11.19
N PRO A 62 -2.04 15.20 10.25
CA PRO A 62 -3.42 14.80 10.06
C PRO A 62 -3.94 14.23 11.38
N ALA A 63 -5.19 14.51 11.72
CA ALA A 63 -5.78 13.93 12.92
C ALA A 63 -5.75 12.39 12.79
N ASP A 64 -5.51 11.66 13.89
CA ASP A 64 -5.45 10.19 13.94
C ASP A 64 -6.67 9.45 13.33
N GLU A 65 -7.71 10.21 12.99
CA GLU A 65 -8.98 9.76 12.43
C GLU A 65 -8.99 9.79 10.89
N GLU A 66 -8.15 10.59 10.24
CA GLU A 66 -8.10 10.75 8.78
C GLU A 66 -7.41 9.56 8.08
N TRP A 67 -6.58 8.82 8.80
CA TRP A 67 -5.89 7.61 8.31
C TRP A 67 -6.66 6.32 8.59
N ARG A 68 -7.99 6.39 8.74
CA ARG A 68 -8.85 5.22 8.97
C ARG A 68 -9.58 4.80 7.71
N GLU A 69 -8.86 4.16 6.79
CA GLU A 69 -9.45 3.50 5.60
C GLU A 69 -10.33 2.26 5.94
N ALA A 70 -10.57 1.96 7.23
CA ALA A 70 -11.45 0.86 7.62
C ALA A 70 -12.80 1.40 8.14
N PRO A 71 -13.92 1.22 7.41
CA PRO A 71 -15.24 1.62 7.89
C PRO A 71 -15.63 0.76 9.11
N ARG A 72 -15.49 1.33 10.31
CA ARG A 72 -15.83 0.69 11.60
C ARG A 72 -17.29 0.94 12.01
N SER A 73 -18.27 0.85 11.10
CA SER A 73 -19.67 0.82 11.51
C SER A 73 -20.01 -0.58 12.07
N GLY A 74 -20.70 -0.65 13.22
CA GLY A 74 -21.14 -1.92 13.82
C GLY A 74 -21.97 -2.77 12.85
N ALA A 75 -22.68 -2.12 11.93
CA ALA A 75 -23.43 -2.74 10.85
C ALA A 75 -22.53 -3.53 9.88
N SER A 76 -21.36 -3.02 9.49
CA SER A 76 -20.45 -3.76 8.59
C SER A 76 -19.91 -5.04 9.25
N ARG A 77 -19.73 -5.02 10.57
CA ARG A 77 -19.27 -6.18 11.35
C ARG A 77 -20.38 -7.22 11.55
N PHE A 78 -21.62 -6.78 11.74
CA PHE A 78 -22.79 -7.65 11.84
C PHE A 78 -23.14 -8.29 10.50
N LEU A 79 -23.25 -7.48 9.44
CA LEU A 79 -23.55 -7.96 8.09
C LEU A 79 -22.48 -8.96 7.61
N ARG A 80 -21.22 -8.74 7.96
CA ARG A 80 -20.13 -9.69 7.68
C ARG A 80 -20.32 -11.02 8.43
N ARG A 81 -20.69 -10.99 9.72
CA ARG A 81 -20.94 -12.23 10.50
C ARG A 81 -22.14 -13.00 9.97
N SER A 82 -23.23 -12.30 9.68
CA SER A 82 -24.43 -12.91 9.11
C SER A 82 -24.16 -13.49 7.72
N GLY A 83 -23.36 -12.81 6.90
CA GLY A 83 -22.90 -13.33 5.61
C GLY A 83 -22.10 -14.63 5.72
N TRP A 84 -21.22 -14.75 6.74
CA TRP A 84 -20.48 -16.00 6.99
C TRP A 84 -21.38 -17.16 7.41
N LEU A 85 -22.35 -16.91 8.29
CA LEU A 85 -23.29 -17.96 8.74
C LEU A 85 -24.16 -18.45 7.58
N LEU A 86 -24.67 -17.53 6.77
CA LEU A 86 -25.47 -17.85 5.58
C LEU A 86 -24.64 -18.69 4.59
N ALA A 87 -23.39 -18.32 4.36
CA ALA A 87 -22.53 -19.02 3.42
C ALA A 87 -22.12 -20.42 3.89
N ILE A 88 -21.84 -20.60 5.19
CA ILE A 88 -21.60 -21.94 5.77
C ILE A 88 -22.87 -22.80 5.65
N GLY A 89 -24.04 -22.25 5.96
CA GLY A 89 -25.32 -22.95 5.80
C GLY A 89 -25.57 -23.38 4.36
N TRP A 90 -25.32 -22.50 3.40
CA TRP A 90 -25.43 -22.81 1.97
C TRP A 90 -24.44 -23.89 1.54
N ALA A 91 -23.17 -23.79 1.94
CA ALA A 91 -22.15 -24.79 1.64
C ALA A 91 -22.54 -26.19 2.14
N VAL A 92 -23.06 -26.28 3.37
CA VAL A 92 -23.53 -27.54 3.96
C VAL A 92 -24.75 -28.09 3.22
N ALA A 93 -25.74 -27.23 2.92
CA ALA A 93 -26.93 -27.63 2.19
C ALA A 93 -26.60 -28.20 0.80
N VAL A 94 -25.69 -27.53 0.09
CA VAL A 94 -25.25 -27.94 -1.24
C VAL A 94 -24.43 -29.22 -1.19
N LEU A 95 -23.54 -29.36 -0.21
CA LEU A 95 -22.79 -30.61 0.01
C LEU A 95 -23.74 -31.77 0.31
N GLY A 96 -24.74 -31.55 1.16
CA GLY A 96 -25.78 -32.54 1.47
C GLY A 96 -26.59 -32.93 0.25
N PHE A 97 -27.00 -31.97 -0.57
CA PHE A 97 -27.73 -32.22 -1.82
C PHE A 97 -26.88 -33.02 -2.83
N ALA A 98 -25.60 -32.67 -2.97
CA ALA A 98 -24.69 -33.40 -3.86
C ALA A 98 -24.48 -34.86 -3.40
N LEU A 99 -24.31 -35.08 -2.09
CA LEU A 99 -24.17 -36.43 -1.52
C LEU A 99 -25.46 -37.24 -1.66
N TRP A 100 -26.62 -36.62 -1.42
CA TRP A 100 -27.92 -37.24 -1.62
C TRP A 100 -28.15 -37.63 -3.08
N GLY A 101 -27.90 -36.73 -4.03
CA GLY A 101 -28.00 -37.00 -5.46
C GLY A 101 -27.06 -38.11 -5.91
N ALA A 102 -25.83 -38.13 -5.40
CA ALA A 102 -24.87 -39.20 -5.69
C ALA A 102 -25.30 -40.57 -5.15
N ALA A 103 -26.00 -40.61 -4.02
CA ALA A 103 -26.51 -41.84 -3.40
C ALA A 103 -27.80 -42.38 -4.06
N THR A 104 -28.62 -41.49 -4.64
CA THR A 104 -29.98 -41.85 -5.09
C THR A 104 -30.09 -42.01 -6.60
N SER A 105 -29.22 -41.37 -7.40
CA SER A 105 -29.37 -41.32 -8.86
C SER A 105 -28.40 -42.26 -9.60
N PRO A 106 -28.90 -43.12 -10.52
CA PRO A 106 -28.09 -43.92 -11.46
C PRO A 106 -27.63 -43.12 -12.69
N GLU A 107 -27.42 -41.82 -12.53
CA GLU A 107 -27.09 -40.88 -13.61
C GLU A 107 -25.65 -40.99 -14.11
N SER A 108 -25.45 -40.51 -15.34
CA SER A 108 -24.16 -40.53 -16.02
C SER A 108 -23.16 -39.58 -15.36
N TRP A 109 -21.88 -39.96 -15.34
CA TRP A 109 -20.84 -39.26 -14.58
C TRP A 109 -20.63 -37.78 -15.00
N TRP A 110 -21.05 -37.39 -16.20
CA TRP A 110 -20.93 -36.02 -16.70
C TRP A 110 -22.02 -35.08 -16.15
N GLU A 111 -23.23 -35.58 -15.85
CA GLU A 111 -24.29 -34.80 -15.16
C GLU A 111 -23.84 -34.47 -13.74
N ARG A 112 -23.20 -35.45 -13.07
CA ARG A 112 -22.54 -35.26 -11.78
C ARG A 112 -21.42 -34.22 -11.86
N ALA A 113 -20.63 -34.23 -12.93
CA ALA A 113 -19.57 -33.25 -13.13
C ALA A 113 -20.11 -31.82 -13.38
N LEU A 114 -21.21 -31.69 -14.12
CA LEU A 114 -21.90 -30.42 -14.36
C LEU A 114 -22.47 -29.83 -13.06
N VAL A 115 -23.17 -30.65 -12.28
CA VAL A 115 -23.71 -30.25 -10.97
C VAL A 115 -22.57 -29.91 -10.01
N ALA A 116 -21.53 -30.74 -9.93
CA ALA A 116 -20.37 -30.50 -9.09
C ALA A 116 -19.59 -29.25 -9.50
N GLY A 117 -19.50 -28.93 -10.80
CA GLY A 117 -18.87 -27.71 -11.30
C GLY A 117 -19.71 -26.45 -10.99
N ALA A 118 -21.02 -26.51 -11.24
CA ALA A 118 -21.95 -25.42 -10.95
C ALA A 118 -22.01 -25.07 -9.45
N VAL A 119 -21.85 -26.08 -8.59
CA VAL A 119 -21.79 -25.95 -7.13
C VAL A 119 -20.38 -25.58 -6.65
N GLY A 120 -19.38 -26.31 -7.15
CA GLY A 120 -18.01 -26.27 -6.68
C GLY A 120 -17.29 -24.99 -7.08
N GLY A 121 -17.60 -24.41 -8.24
CA GLY A 121 -17.04 -23.14 -8.69
C GLY A 121 -17.33 -22.00 -7.71
N PRO A 122 -18.60 -21.70 -7.40
CA PRO A 122 -18.96 -20.72 -6.36
C PRO A 122 -18.34 -21.05 -5.00
N LEU A 123 -18.34 -22.33 -4.59
CA LEU A 123 -17.78 -22.77 -3.32
C LEU A 123 -16.27 -22.52 -3.23
N LEU A 124 -15.52 -22.79 -4.30
CA LEU A 124 -14.07 -22.57 -4.40
C LEU A 124 -13.74 -21.08 -4.40
N LEU A 125 -14.44 -20.28 -5.20
CA LEU A 125 -14.27 -18.83 -5.22
C LEU A 125 -14.54 -18.24 -3.83
N PHE A 126 -15.60 -18.71 -3.17
CA PHE A 126 -15.94 -18.28 -1.82
C PHE A 126 -14.89 -18.71 -0.79
N SER A 127 -14.38 -19.94 -0.89
CA SER A 127 -13.31 -20.44 -0.03
C SER A 127 -12.00 -19.68 -0.20
N SER A 128 -11.68 -19.24 -1.42
CA SER A 128 -10.51 -18.40 -1.69
C SER A 128 -10.59 -17.08 -0.92
N VAL A 129 -11.74 -16.39 -1.00
CA VAL A 129 -11.99 -15.15 -0.25
C VAL A 129 -11.98 -15.39 1.26
N LEU A 130 -12.50 -16.54 1.73
CA LEU A 130 -12.45 -16.93 3.15
C LEU A 130 -11.01 -17.05 3.65
N LEU A 131 -10.17 -17.81 2.95
CA LEU A 131 -8.79 -18.07 3.33
C LEU A 131 -8.00 -16.78 3.37
N ASP A 132 -8.18 -15.91 2.38
CA ASP A 132 -7.53 -14.61 2.33
C ASP A 132 -7.97 -13.74 3.51
N ARG A 133 -9.26 -13.77 3.86
CA ARG A 133 -9.76 -13.00 5.00
C ARG A 133 -9.29 -13.54 6.35
N LEU A 134 -9.20 -14.86 6.53
CA LEU A 134 -8.66 -15.48 7.74
C LEU A 134 -7.17 -15.13 7.93
N LYS A 135 -6.41 -15.11 6.83
CA LYS A 135 -5.00 -14.71 6.83
C LYS A 135 -4.83 -13.25 7.24
N VAL A 136 -5.65 -12.35 6.70
CA VAL A 136 -5.66 -10.93 7.08
C VAL A 136 -6.01 -10.75 8.56
N MET A 137 -7.01 -11.48 9.07
CA MET A 137 -7.43 -11.37 10.47
C MET A 137 -6.35 -11.88 11.45
N LYS A 138 -5.56 -12.89 11.06
CA LYS A 138 -4.45 -13.42 11.85
C LYS A 138 -3.21 -12.50 11.83
N THR A 139 -3.06 -11.71 10.77
CA THR A 139 -1.89 -10.84 10.54
C THR A 139 -2.14 -9.40 10.97
N ASP A 140 -3.32 -9.09 11.51
CA ASP A 140 -3.64 -7.75 12.01
C ASP A 140 -2.85 -7.42 13.30
N ARG A 141 -1.64 -6.89 13.08
CA ARG A 141 -0.66 -6.49 14.11
C ARG A 141 -1.08 -5.22 14.86
N TYR A 142 -2.07 -4.48 14.37
CA TYR A 142 -2.49 -3.19 14.93
C TYR A 142 -3.66 -3.28 15.92
N GLY A 143 -4.24 -4.47 16.13
CA GLY A 143 -5.32 -4.68 17.09
C GLY A 143 -4.91 -4.62 18.57
N ARG A 144 -3.61 -4.53 18.88
CA ARG A 144 -3.05 -4.67 20.24
C ARG A 144 -2.53 -3.39 20.90
N VAL A 145 -2.77 -2.21 20.30
CA VAL A 145 -2.44 -0.95 20.97
C VAL A 145 -3.67 -0.46 21.74
N ARG A 146 -3.73 -0.79 23.04
CA ARG A 146 -4.60 -0.12 24.01
C ARG A 146 -3.93 1.21 24.39
N ARG A 147 -4.73 2.29 24.38
CA ARG A 147 -4.42 3.53 25.08
C ARG A 147 -4.22 3.28 26.57
#